data_AF-A0A3D5R617-F1
#
_entry.id   AF-A0A3D5R617-F1
#
_cell.length_a   1.000
_cell.length_b   1.000
_cell.length_c   1.000
_cell.angle_alpha   90.00
_cell.angle_beta   90.00
_cell.angle_gamma   90.00
#
_symmetry.space_group_name_H-M   'P 1'
#
loop_
_entity.id
_entity.type
_entity.pdbx_description
1 polymer ?
#
loop_
_entity_poly.entity_id
_entity_poly.type
_entity_poly.pdbx_seq_one_letter_code
_entity_poly.pdbx_strand_id
1 'polypeptide(L)'
;IYLVVKKAAYKETMISVLVGFFAMSSIFMLLGVDQVPNPLWGMFSGGLLFGAVFMATDPITSPKTYLGRWIYGIMIGAITVVIRGFALFAGGIMFAILIANVFVPILDVGVNQLKKRGA
;
A
#
# COMPACT_ATOMS: atom_id res chain seq x y z
N ILE A 1 15.39 -9.72 0.68
CA ILE A 1 15.71 -10.91 1.50
C ILE A 1 16.41 -10.51 2.81
N TYR A 2 17.52 -9.77 2.77
CA TYR A 2 18.23 -9.31 3.98
C TYR A 2 17.36 -8.51 4.99
N LEU A 3 16.50 -7.60 4.53
CA LEU A 3 15.60 -6.81 5.39
C LEU A 3 14.45 -7.62 6.03
N VAL A 4 13.99 -8.68 5.35
CA VAL A 4 12.95 -9.59 5.87
C VAL A 4 13.52 -10.49 6.98
N VAL A 5 14.80 -10.86 6.86
CA VAL A 5 15.53 -11.67 7.85
C VAL A 5 15.87 -10.84 9.10
N LYS A 6 16.16 -9.54 8.96
CA LYS A 6 16.54 -8.67 10.09
C LYS A 6 15.35 -8.21 10.96
N LYS A 7 14.11 -8.66 10.69
CA LYS A 7 12.86 -8.23 11.35
C LYS A 7 12.63 -6.71 11.40
N ALA A 8 13.34 -5.94 10.58
CA ALA A 8 13.22 -4.47 10.54
C ALA A 8 11.97 -4.00 9.78
N ALA A 9 11.44 -4.86 8.90
CA ALA A 9 10.26 -4.57 8.08
C ALA A 9 9.02 -5.28 8.63
N TYR A 10 7.94 -4.53 8.83
CA TYR A 10 6.62 -5.08 9.13
C TYR A 10 6.09 -5.81 7.89
N LYS A 11 6.12 -7.15 7.93
CA LYS A 11 5.67 -8.01 6.84
C LYS A 11 4.20 -7.76 6.49
N GLU A 12 3.43 -7.30 7.46
CA GLU A 12 2.03 -6.92 7.34
C GLU A 12 1.84 -5.77 6.34
N THR A 13 2.71 -4.75 6.37
CA THR A 13 2.62 -3.61 5.47
C THR A 13 2.94 -4.02 4.03
N MET A 14 3.96 -4.87 3.85
CA MET A 14 4.30 -5.39 2.52
C MET A 14 3.16 -6.22 1.92
N ILE A 15 2.57 -7.13 2.70
CA ILE A 15 1.47 -8.00 2.24
C ILE A 15 0.23 -7.16 1.94
N SER A 16 -0.12 -6.20 2.81
CA SER A 16 -1.30 -5.35 2.62
C SER A 16 -1.20 -4.45 1.38
N VAL A 17 -0.01 -3.95 1.02
CA VAL A 17 0.21 -3.24 -0.25
C VAL A 17 -0.08 -4.13 -1.46
N LEU A 18 0.43 -5.37 -1.45
CA LEU A 18 0.21 -6.31 -2.54
C LEU A 18 -1.26 -6.71 -2.66
N VAL A 19 -1.92 -6.99 -1.53
CA VAL A 19 -3.35 -7.32 -1.49
C VAL A 19 -4.19 -6.14 -1.98
N GLY A 20 -3.90 -4.92 -1.52
CA GLY A 20 -4.61 -3.71 -1.94
C GLY A 20 -4.45 -3.42 -3.43
N PHE A 21 -3.24 -3.58 -3.96
CA PHE A 21 -2.99 -3.41 -5.39
C PHE A 21 -3.72 -4.47 -6.22
N PHE A 22 -3.61 -5.75 -5.83
CA PHE A 22 -4.25 -6.84 -6.56
C PHE A 22 -5.78 -6.70 -6.55
N ALA A 23 -6.38 -6.39 -5.40
CA ALA A 23 -7.82 -6.20 -5.26
C ALA A 23 -8.32 -5.00 -6.07
N MET A 24 -7.63 -3.86 -6.01
CA MET A 24 -8.06 -2.68 -6.76
C MET A 24 -7.86 -2.88 -8.27
N SER A 25 -6.75 -3.51 -8.67
CA SER A 25 -6.46 -3.80 -10.08
C SER A 25 -7.44 -4.81 -10.67
N SER A 26 -7.87 -5.83 -9.91
CA SER A 26 -8.89 -6.77 -10.36
C SER A 26 -10.28 -6.11 -10.49
N ILE A 27 -10.63 -5.19 -9.58
CA ILE A 27 -11.86 -4.40 -9.70
C ILE A 27 -11.85 -3.55 -10.97
N PHE A 28 -10.76 -2.83 -11.26
CA PHE A 28 -10.65 -2.03 -12.49
C PHE A 28 -10.66 -2.86 -13.77
N MET A 29 -10.06 -4.06 -13.72
CA MET A 29 -10.12 -5.01 -14.83
C MET A 29 -11.56 -5.49 -15.09
N LEU A 30 -12.33 -5.78 -14.04
CA LEU A 30 -13.75 -6.16 -14.16
C LEU A 30 -14.63 -5.00 -14.65
N LEU A 31 -14.25 -3.76 -14.37
CA LEU A 31 -14.92 -2.56 -14.86
C LEU A 31 -14.55 -2.19 -16.31
N GLY A 32 -13.67 -2.96 -16.96
CA GLY A 32 -13.31 -2.76 -18.37
C GLY A 32 -12.41 -1.54 -18.63
N VAL A 33 -11.62 -1.11 -17.65
CA VAL A 33 -10.70 0.01 -17.84
C VAL A 33 -9.41 -0.48 -18.53
N ASP A 34 -9.36 -0.36 -19.86
CA ASP A 34 -8.23 -0.80 -20.70
C ASP A 34 -6.89 -0.11 -20.37
N GLN A 35 -6.95 1.02 -19.67
CA GLN A 35 -5.77 1.78 -19.25
C GLN A 35 -5.01 1.11 -18.10
N VAL A 36 -5.63 0.17 -17.37
CA VAL A 36 -5.00 -0.53 -16.25
C VAL A 36 -4.39 -1.85 -16.76
N PRO A 37 -3.06 -2.02 -16.71
CA PRO A 37 -2.43 -3.27 -17.12
C PRO A 37 -2.89 -4.45 -16.28
N ASN A 38 -2.78 -5.66 -16.84
CA ASN A 38 -3.11 -6.92 -16.14
C ASN A 38 -2.54 -6.94 -14.70
N PRO A 39 -3.35 -7.28 -13.68
CA PRO A 39 -2.97 -7.18 -12.27
C PRO A 39 -1.66 -7.90 -11.94
N LEU A 40 -1.51 -9.11 -12.46
CA LEU A 40 -0.30 -9.92 -12.28
C LEU A 40 0.92 -9.25 -12.92
N TRP A 41 0.77 -8.73 -14.15
CA TRP A 41 1.85 -8.06 -14.84
C TRP A 41 2.22 -6.76 -14.11
N GLY A 42 1.25 -5.97 -13.66
CA GLY A 42 1.46 -4.75 -12.87
C GLY A 42 2.13 -4.97 -11.51
N MET A 43 1.95 -6.15 -10.89
CA MET A 43 2.65 -6.50 -9.64
C MET A 43 4.13 -6.80 -9.88
N PHE A 44 4.47 -7.46 -10.99
CA PHE A 44 5.85 -7.81 -11.34
C PHE A 44 6.57 -6.75 -12.21
N SER A 45 5.83 -5.80 -12.77
CA SER A 45 6.30 -4.73 -13.66
C SER A 45 6.10 -3.35 -13.02
N GLY A 46 7.13 -2.49 -13.03
CA GLY A 46 6.99 -1.07 -12.65
C GLY A 46 7.39 -0.70 -11.21
N GLY A 47 8.35 -1.39 -10.61
CA GLY A 47 8.96 -0.97 -9.33
C GLY A 47 8.05 -1.05 -8.10
N LEU A 48 6.84 -1.61 -8.24
CA LEU A 48 5.87 -1.75 -7.16
C LEU A 48 6.42 -2.60 -6.01
N LEU A 49 6.99 -3.77 -6.33
CA LEU A 49 7.65 -4.61 -5.33
C LEU A 49 8.81 -3.91 -4.64
N PHE A 50 9.55 -3.05 -5.38
CA PHE A 50 10.63 -2.27 -4.79
C PHE A 50 10.09 -1.24 -3.79
N GLY A 51 9.09 -0.44 -4.18
CA GLY A 51 8.47 0.53 -3.27
C GLY A 51 7.78 -0.13 -2.08
N ALA A 52 7.14 -1.28 -2.28
CA ALA A 52 6.49 -2.04 -1.20
C ALA A 52 7.49 -2.63 -0.19
N VAL A 53 8.69 -3.04 -0.63
CA VAL A 53 9.71 -3.69 0.22
C VAL A 53 10.69 -2.71 0.85
N PHE A 54 10.96 -1.58 0.20
CA PHE A 54 12.01 -0.66 0.65
C PHE A 54 11.49 0.68 1.15
N MET A 55 10.32 1.15 0.70
CA MET A 55 9.79 2.45 1.11
C MET A 55 8.54 2.33 2.00
N ALA A 56 7.61 1.45 1.66
CA ALA A 56 6.37 1.28 2.45
C ALA A 56 6.62 0.62 3.81
N THR A 57 7.72 -0.13 3.97
CA THR A 57 8.09 -0.81 5.22
C THR A 57 9.00 0.00 6.12
N ASP A 58 9.23 1.29 5.83
CA ASP A 58 10.05 2.14 6.69
C ASP A 58 9.37 2.33 8.07
N PRO A 59 10.09 2.06 9.19
CA PRO A 59 9.49 2.03 10.53
C PRO A 59 9.22 3.42 11.11
N ILE A 60 9.75 4.48 10.50
CA ILE A 60 9.59 5.87 10.97
C ILE A 60 8.24 6.43 10.54
N THR A 61 7.80 6.10 9.32
CA THR A 61 6.61 6.66 8.69
C THR A 61 5.41 5.72 8.76
N SER A 62 5.60 4.42 9.00
CA SER A 62 4.50 3.46 9.09
C SER A 62 3.70 3.56 10.40
N PRO A 63 2.38 3.27 10.40
CA PRO A 63 1.57 3.20 11.61
C PRO A 63 2.12 2.19 12.62
N LYS A 64 2.03 2.52 13.91
CA LYS A 64 2.52 1.63 14.98
C LYS A 64 1.54 0.51 15.31
N THR A 65 0.26 0.68 15.02
CA THR A 65 -0.79 -0.32 15.34
C THR A 65 -0.93 -1.40 14.26
N TYR A 66 -1.20 -2.64 14.66
CA TYR A 66 -1.39 -3.78 13.74
C TYR A 66 -2.48 -3.54 12.68
N LEU A 67 -3.66 -3.06 13.10
CA LEU A 67 -4.75 -2.71 12.18
C LEU A 67 -4.40 -1.50 11.29
N GLY A 68 -3.70 -0.52 11.84
CA GLY A 68 -3.25 0.67 11.09
C GLY A 68 -2.33 0.30 9.92
N ARG A 69 -1.41 -0.65 10.13
CA ARG A 69 -0.50 -1.14 9.08
C ARG A 69 -1.23 -1.78 7.90
N TRP A 70 -2.28 -2.56 8.18
CA TRP A 70 -3.11 -3.18 7.15
C TRP A 70 -3.86 -2.14 6.31
N ILE A 71 -4.51 -1.18 6.97
CA ILE A 71 -5.26 -0.12 6.28
C ILE A 71 -4.31 0.75 5.45
N TYR A 72 -3.16 1.11 6.03
CA TYR A 72 -2.13 1.89 5.36
C TYR A 72 -1.59 1.21 4.09
N GLY A 73 -1.23 -0.07 4.16
CA GLY A 73 -0.75 -0.79 2.99
C GLY A 73 -1.82 -0.95 1.90
N ILE A 74 -3.06 -1.30 2.28
CA ILE A 74 -4.17 -1.41 1.31
C ILE A 74 -4.38 -0.08 0.59
N MET A 75 -4.34 1.03 1.32
CA MET A 75 -4.50 2.37 0.76
C MET A 75 -3.39 2.72 -0.23
N ILE A 76 -2.13 2.43 0.08
CA ILE A 76 -1.02 2.62 -0.88
C ILE A 76 -1.25 1.79 -2.14
N GLY A 77 -1.62 0.51 -2.00
CA GLY A 77 -1.87 -0.38 -3.13
C GLY A 77 -2.99 0.14 -4.04
N ALA A 78 -4.11 0.58 -3.45
CA ALA A 78 -5.24 1.14 -4.19
C ALA A 78 -4.89 2.44 -4.91
N ILE A 79 -4.24 3.39 -4.23
CA ILE A 79 -3.82 4.67 -4.82
C ILE A 79 -2.81 4.43 -5.94
N THR A 80 -1.91 3.45 -5.79
CA THR A 80 -0.95 3.09 -6.83
C THR A 80 -1.64 2.61 -8.12
N VAL A 81 -2.71 1.81 -8.03
CA VAL A 81 -3.49 1.40 -9.21
C VAL A 81 -4.14 2.60 -9.87
N VAL A 82 -4.75 3.49 -9.10
CA VAL A 82 -5.39 4.71 -9.62
C VAL A 82 -4.36 5.58 -10.34
N ILE A 83 -3.19 5.83 -9.74
CA ILE A 83 -2.14 6.63 -10.37
C ILE A 83 -1.63 5.94 -11.64
N ARG A 84 -1.44 4.61 -11.64
CA ARG A 84 -0.93 3.90 -12.83
C ARG A 84 -1.96 3.81 -13.97
N GLY A 85 -3.25 3.78 -13.66
CA GLY A 85 -4.31 3.77 -14.67
C GLY A 85 -4.57 5.14 -15.28
N PHE A 86 -4.59 6.19 -14.45
CA PHE A 86 -5.01 7.53 -14.88
C PHE A 86 -3.86 8.51 -15.12
N ALA A 87 -2.63 8.20 -14.68
CA ALA A 87 -1.46 9.06 -14.88
C ALA A 87 -0.36 8.34 -15.69
N LEU A 88 0.38 9.11 -16.50
CA LEU A 88 1.48 8.62 -17.35
C LEU A 88 2.74 8.17 -16.57
N PHE A 89 2.69 8.11 -15.23
CA PHE A 89 3.83 7.83 -14.37
C PHE A 89 3.90 6.36 -13.98
N ALA A 90 4.84 5.64 -14.58
CA ALA A 90 5.15 4.25 -14.21
C ALA A 90 5.58 4.08 -12.73
N GLY A 91 6.09 5.15 -12.10
CA GLY A 91 6.53 5.20 -10.70
C GLY A 91 5.46 5.61 -9.69
N GLY A 92 4.17 5.36 -9.95
CA GLY A 92 3.06 5.85 -9.13
C GLY A 92 3.09 5.45 -7.64
N ILE A 93 3.84 4.41 -7.27
CA ILE A 93 3.93 3.93 -5.88
C ILE A 93 4.57 4.96 -4.93
N MET A 94 5.56 5.74 -5.38
CA MET A 94 6.23 6.72 -4.52
C MET A 94 5.28 7.83 -4.08
N PHE A 95 4.47 8.33 -5.02
CA PHE A 95 3.44 9.31 -4.73
C PHE A 95 2.34 8.74 -3.84
N ALA A 96 1.93 7.48 -4.06
CA ALA A 96 0.98 6.80 -3.20
C ALA A 96 1.48 6.71 -1.75
N ILE A 97 2.77 6.40 -1.55
CA ILE A 97 3.39 6.36 -0.21
C ILE A 97 3.43 7.74 0.43
N LEU A 98 3.80 8.79 -0.30
CA LEU A 98 3.81 10.16 0.22
C LEU A 98 2.41 10.60 0.68
N ILE A 99 1.38 10.30 -0.11
CA ILE A 99 -0.01 10.59 0.24
C ILE A 99 -0.40 9.79 1.48
N ALA A 100 -0.13 8.49 1.50
CA ALA A 100 -0.47 7.63 2.62
C ALA A 100 0.21 8.07 3.93
N ASN A 101 1.47 8.55 3.87
CA ASN A 101 2.20 9.08 5.03
C ASN A 101 1.48 10.25 5.71
N VAL A 102 0.82 11.12 4.94
CA VAL A 102 0.02 12.23 5.49
C VAL A 102 -1.16 11.72 6.32
N PHE A 103 -1.72 10.56 5.95
CA PHE A 103 -2.85 9.95 6.64
C PHE A 103 -2.47 9.08 7.84
N VAL A 104 -1.19 8.77 8.05
CA VAL A 104 -0.71 7.95 9.18
C VAL A 104 -1.13 8.47 10.56
N PRO A 105 -0.95 9.76 10.92
CA PRO A 105 -1.39 10.25 12.24
C PRO A 105 -2.91 10.13 12.42
N ILE A 106 -3.68 10.32 11.34
CA ILE A 106 -5.15 10.18 11.36
C ILE A 106 -5.54 8.71 11.58
N LEU A 107 -4.87 7.78 10.90
CA LEU A 107 -5.07 6.34 11.09
C LEU A 107 -4.76 5.91 12.52
N ASP A 108 -3.65 6.36 13.10
CA ASP A 108 -3.27 6.00 14.47
C ASP A 108 -4.28 6.55 15.49
N VAL A 109 -4.79 7.78 15.32
CA VAL A 109 -5.84 8.33 16.20
C VAL A 109 -7.15 7.57 16.04
N GLY A 110 -7.58 7.31 14.81
CA GLY A 110 -8.83 6.60 14.51
C GLY A 110 -8.84 5.17 15.07
N VAL A 111 -7.74 4.43 14.88
CA VAL A 111 -7.62 3.06 15.41
C VAL A 111 -7.57 3.06 16.94
N ASN A 112 -6.88 4.01 17.56
CA ASN A 112 -6.85 4.13 19.03
C ASN A 112 -8.22 4.49 19.62
N GLN A 113 -9.01 5.31 18.93
CA GLN A 113 -10.39 5.61 19.35
C GLN A 113 -11.32 4.40 19.21
N LEU A 114 -11.19 3.62 18.13
CA LEU A 114 -11.95 2.38 17.96
C LEU A 114 -11.64 1.37 19.07
N LYS A 115 -10.37 1.24 19.46
CA LYS A 115 -9.96 0.38 20.58
C LYS A 115 -10.51 0.86 21.93
N LYS A 116 -10.65 2.18 22.13
CA LYS A 116 -11.27 2.76 23.33
C LYS A 116 -12.80 2.61 23.38
N ARG A 117 -13.48 2.47 22.23
CA ARG A 117 -14.94 2.25 22.18
C ARG A 117 -15.34 0.78 22.33
N GLY A 118 -14.40 -0.14 22.12
CA GLY A 118 -14.60 -1.59 22.27
C GLY A 118 -14.11 -2.16 23.61
N ALA A 119 -13.69 -1.31 24.54
CA ALA A 119 -13.32 -1.65 25.92
C ALA A 119 -14.30 -0.95 26.88
#